data_AF-A0A6C1RNU6-F1
#
_entry.id   AF-A0A6C1RNU6-F1
#
_cell.length_a   1.000
_cell.length_b   1.000
_cell.length_c   1.000
_cell.angle_alpha   90.00
_cell.angle_beta   90.00
_cell.angle_gamma   90.00
#
_symmetry.space_group_name_H-M   'P 1'
#
loop_
_entity.id
_entity.type
_entity.pdbx_description
1 polymer ?
#
loop_
_entity_poly.entity_id
_entity_poly.type
_entity_poly.pdbx_seq_one_letter_code
_entity_poly.pdbx_strand_id
1 'polypeptide(L)'
;MTARLRFLVMPATDCDDTRRDMMITFYKTDAARRLYYYCISDRQWHLFAPYSFTVSWGVALTQGREKTFAFETEEEKQQKLKQVISERVGAGYKVLYTYFRRSEYGSLQEALRYPQLSEAG
;
A
#
# COMPACT_ATOMS: atom_id res chain seq x y z
N MET A 1 -8.84 7.30 -28.37
CA MET A 1 -7.61 6.47 -28.17
C MET A 1 -7.50 6.15 -26.69
N THR A 2 -7.84 4.93 -26.28
CA THR A 2 -7.90 4.55 -24.86
C THR A 2 -6.66 3.74 -24.52
N ALA A 3 -5.69 4.35 -23.85
CA ALA A 3 -4.50 3.67 -23.36
C ALA A 3 -4.91 2.69 -22.25
N ARG A 4 -4.95 1.39 -22.57
CA ARG A 4 -5.05 0.33 -21.56
C ARG A 4 -3.70 0.21 -20.86
N LEU A 5 -3.60 0.73 -19.65
CA LEU A 5 -2.47 0.48 -18.76
C LEU A 5 -2.45 -1.02 -18.44
N ARG A 6 -1.48 -1.75 -19.02
CA ARG A 6 -1.22 -3.15 -18.65
C ARG A 6 -0.41 -3.13 -17.35
N PHE A 7 -0.99 -3.67 -16.29
CA PHE A 7 -0.28 -3.92 -15.03
C PHE A 7 0.80 -4.97 -15.29
N LEU A 8 2.07 -4.58 -15.14
CA LEU A 8 3.21 -5.47 -15.24
C LEU A 8 3.45 -6.07 -13.84
N VAL A 9 2.98 -7.30 -13.61
CA VAL A 9 3.38 -8.08 -12.44
C VAL A 9 4.71 -8.74 -12.79
N MET A 10 5.81 -8.25 -12.22
CA MET A 10 7.13 -8.87 -12.41
C MET A 10 7.31 -10.02 -11.42
N PRO A 11 7.65 -11.24 -11.87
CA PRO A 11 8.03 -12.32 -10.97
C PRO A 11 9.45 -12.05 -10.43
N ALA A 12 9.61 -12.17 -9.11
CA ALA A 12 10.88 -12.02 -8.43
C ALA A 12 11.79 -13.22 -8.72
N THR A 13 12.89 -12.99 -9.43
CA THR A 13 14.01 -13.94 -9.52
C THR A 13 14.91 -13.79 -8.29
N ASP A 14 14.91 -14.85 -7.49
CA ASP A 14 15.94 -15.37 -6.58
C ASP A 14 17.06 -14.43 -6.08
N CYS A 15 17.07 -14.20 -4.75
CA CYS A 15 18.20 -13.96 -3.84
C CYS A 15 17.66 -13.40 -2.50
N ASP A 16 17.91 -14.10 -1.38
CA ASP A 16 17.61 -13.75 0.02
C ASP A 16 16.12 -13.81 0.48
N ASP A 17 15.69 -14.98 0.96
CA ASP A 17 14.30 -15.40 1.32
C ASP A 17 13.86 -15.04 2.77
N THR A 18 14.53 -14.09 3.44
CA THR A 18 14.13 -13.68 4.82
C THR A 18 13.40 -12.34 4.90
N ARG A 19 13.42 -11.54 3.82
CA ARG A 19 12.80 -10.21 3.81
C ARG A 19 11.36 -10.26 3.29
N ARG A 20 10.41 -10.13 4.21
CA ARG A 20 9.03 -9.74 3.91
C ARG A 20 9.04 -8.27 3.52
N ASP A 21 9.25 -7.96 2.24
CA ASP A 21 9.19 -6.61 1.72
C ASP A 21 7.83 -6.37 1.03
N MET A 22 7.14 -5.32 1.45
CA MET A 22 5.86 -4.82 1.00
C MET A 22 5.97 -3.30 0.84
N MET A 23 5.41 -2.80 -0.25
CA MET A 23 5.17 -1.37 -0.44
C MET A 23 3.86 -1.16 -1.17
N ILE A 24 2.99 -0.32 -0.63
CA ILE A 24 1.72 0.06 -1.26
C ILE A 24 1.65 1.58 -1.29
N THR A 25 1.50 2.15 -2.48
CA THR A 25 1.35 3.59 -2.67
C THR A 25 -0.03 3.89 -3.22
N PHE A 26 -0.72 4.79 -2.54
CA PHE A 26 -1.99 5.36 -2.93
C PHE A 26 -1.82 6.82 -3.33
N TYR A 27 -2.75 7.29 -4.16
CA TYR A 27 -2.87 8.69 -4.52
C TYR A 27 -4.33 9.14 -4.52
N LYS A 28 -4.55 10.42 -4.28
CA LYS A 28 -5.84 11.09 -4.43
C LYS A 28 -5.59 12.48 -4.97
N THR A 29 -6.48 12.96 -5.85
CA THR A 29 -6.48 14.35 -6.32
C THR A 29 -7.75 15.05 -5.87
N ASP A 30 -7.64 16.29 -5.39
CA ASP A 30 -8.80 17.12 -5.08
C ASP A 30 -9.26 17.95 -6.31
N ALA A 31 -10.36 18.71 -6.14
CA ALA A 31 -10.87 19.61 -7.16
C ALA A 31 -9.88 20.73 -7.55
N ALA A 32 -8.96 21.09 -6.65
CA ALA A 32 -7.88 22.04 -6.88
C ALA A 32 -6.63 21.41 -7.51
N ARG A 33 -6.73 20.15 -7.98
CA ARG A 33 -5.64 19.34 -8.57
C ARG A 33 -4.44 19.13 -7.65
N ARG A 34 -4.62 19.22 -6.32
CA ARG A 34 -3.58 18.89 -5.34
C ARG A 34 -3.45 17.39 -5.24
N LEU A 35 -2.22 16.89 -5.38
CA LEU A 35 -1.90 15.47 -5.24
C LEU A 35 -1.64 15.13 -3.77
N TYR A 36 -2.45 14.24 -3.24
CA TYR A 36 -2.28 13.59 -1.95
C TYR A 36 -1.67 12.22 -2.18
N TYR A 37 -0.63 11.87 -1.42
CA TYR A 37 -0.05 10.53 -1.45
C TYR A 37 -0.18 9.87 -0.08
N TYR A 38 -0.27 8.55 -0.09
CA TYR A 38 -0.24 7.72 1.12
C TYR A 38 0.55 6.45 0.78
N CYS A 39 1.64 6.22 1.47
CA CYS A 39 2.52 5.08 1.24
C CYS A 39 2.55 4.21 2.49
N ILE A 40 2.53 2.90 2.31
CA ILE A 40 2.70 1.88 3.33
C ILE A 40 3.95 1.09 2.97
N SER A 41 4.84 0.85 3.92
CA SER A 41 6.03 0.00 3.71
C SER A 41 6.43 -0.74 4.98
N ASP A 42 6.86 -2.00 4.86
CA ASP A 42 7.42 -2.81 5.96
C ASP A 42 8.95 -2.91 5.91
N ARG A 43 9.62 -2.14 5.03
CA ARG A 43 11.07 -2.18 4.82
C ARG A 43 11.91 -1.75 6.03
N GLN A 44 11.34 -1.01 6.97
CA GLN A 44 12.01 -0.63 8.21
C GLN A 44 11.60 -1.58 9.32
N TRP A 45 12.52 -2.46 9.70
CA TRP A 45 12.36 -3.30 10.87
C TRP A 45 12.44 -2.43 12.12
N HIS A 46 11.44 -2.53 12.98
CA HIS A 46 11.49 -1.95 14.32
C HIS A 46 12.37 -2.84 15.21
N LEU A 47 13.39 -2.27 15.85
CA LEU A 47 14.37 -3.01 16.67
C LEU A 47 13.73 -3.87 17.78
N PHE A 48 12.52 -3.50 18.22
CA PHE A 48 11.84 -4.11 19.36
C PHE A 48 10.51 -4.78 19.01
N ALA A 49 10.08 -4.74 17.75
CA ALA A 49 8.80 -5.32 17.35
C ALA A 49 8.98 -6.20 16.10
N PRO A 50 8.71 -7.52 16.19
CA PRO A 50 8.92 -8.44 15.08
C PRO A 50 7.99 -8.17 13.90
N TYR A 51 6.85 -7.51 14.15
CA TYR A 51 5.86 -7.16 13.15
C TYR A 51 5.61 -5.66 13.18
N SER A 52 5.98 -4.98 12.10
CA SER A 52 5.75 -3.55 11.98
C SER A 52 5.53 -3.13 10.53
N PHE A 53 4.89 -1.98 10.35
CA PHE A 53 4.89 -1.27 9.08
C PHE A 53 4.86 0.24 9.34
N THR A 54 5.44 0.98 8.42
CA THR A 54 5.45 2.44 8.42
C THR A 54 4.49 2.94 7.35
N VAL A 55 3.75 3.99 7.69
CA VAL A 55 2.93 4.74 6.74
C VAL A 55 3.45 6.17 6.63
N SER A 56 3.57 6.68 5.42
CA SER A 56 3.95 8.06 5.14
C SER A 56 2.91 8.71 4.23
N TRP A 57 2.52 9.95 4.51
CA TRP A 57 1.47 10.62 3.74
C TRP A 57 1.64 12.11 3.72
N GLY A 58 1.16 12.74 2.66
CA GLY A 58 1.38 14.17 2.46
C GLY A 58 0.72 14.74 1.24
N VAL A 59 1.00 16.01 1.01
CA VAL A 59 0.55 16.78 -0.16
C VAL A 59 1.76 17.16 -0.99
N ALA A 60 1.63 17.08 -2.32
CA ALA A 60 2.61 17.59 -3.28
C ALA A 60 4.07 17.14 -3.04
N LEU A 61 4.25 15.91 -2.53
CA LEU A 61 5.56 15.28 -2.27
C LEU A 61 6.52 16.06 -1.34
N THR A 62 6.05 17.11 -0.67
CA THR A 62 6.91 18.09 0.04
C THR A 62 6.56 18.22 1.52
N GLN A 63 5.36 17.81 1.93
CA GLN A 63 4.93 17.83 3.34
C GLN A 63 4.50 16.43 3.77
N GLY A 64 5.47 15.59 4.11
CA GLY A 64 5.24 14.22 4.57
C GLY A 64 5.10 14.13 6.09
N ARG A 65 4.02 13.52 6.56
CA ARG A 65 3.91 12.94 7.90
C ARG A 65 4.25 11.47 7.81
N GLU A 66 4.78 10.92 8.89
CA GLU A 66 5.09 9.50 9.01
C GLU A 66 4.53 8.95 10.32
N LYS A 67 4.14 7.68 10.31
CA LYS A 67 3.76 6.93 11.50
C LYS A 67 4.16 5.47 11.35
N THR A 68 4.86 4.94 12.34
CA THR A 68 5.15 3.51 12.44
C THR A 68 4.13 2.83 13.34
N PHE A 69 3.66 1.66 12.92
CA PHE A 69 2.86 0.74 13.72
C PHE A 69 3.69 -0.49 14.03
N ALA A 70 3.67 -0.91 15.28
CA ALA A 70 4.36 -2.08 15.81
C ALA A 70 3.34 -2.99 16.48
N PHE A 71 3.52 -4.30 16.33
CA PHE A 71 2.60 -5.34 16.78
C PHE A 71 3.38 -6.52 17.38
N GLU A 72 2.71 -7.27 18.24
CA GLU A 72 3.26 -8.48 18.83
C GLU A 72 3.04 -9.70 17.93
N THR A 73 1.97 -9.69 17.13
CA THR A 73 1.59 -10.79 16.23
C THR A 73 1.48 -10.37 14.76
N GLU A 74 1.67 -11.32 13.83
CA GLU A 74 1.49 -11.09 12.39
C GLU A 74 0.01 -10.83 12.07
N GLU A 75 -0.90 -11.50 12.77
CA GLU A 75 -2.35 -11.36 12.60
C GLU A 75 -2.82 -9.94 12.90
N GLU A 76 -2.35 -9.32 13.98
CA GLU A 76 -2.64 -7.92 14.32
C GLU A 76 -2.13 -6.97 13.24
N LYS A 77 -0.91 -7.19 12.75
CA LYS A 77 -0.32 -6.42 11.64
C LYS A 77 -1.21 -6.51 10.40
N GLN A 78 -1.63 -7.72 10.02
CA GLN A 78 -2.49 -7.96 8.86
C GLN A 78 -3.86 -7.33 9.01
N GLN A 79 -4.50 -7.44 10.18
CA GLN A 79 -5.77 -6.79 10.47
C GLN A 79 -5.64 -5.26 10.35
N LYS A 80 -4.57 -4.68 10.91
CA LYS A 80 -4.34 -3.24 10.80
C LYS A 80 -4.07 -2.80 9.38
N LEU A 81 -3.32 -3.58 8.59
CA LEU A 81 -3.10 -3.30 7.17
C LEU A 81 -4.43 -3.27 6.40
N LYS A 82 -5.28 -4.30 6.58
CA LYS A 82 -6.62 -4.35 5.96
C LYS A 82 -7.46 -3.14 6.34
N GLN A 83 -7.44 -2.75 7.62
CA GLN A 83 -8.14 -1.56 8.10
C GLN A 83 -7.63 -0.29 7.37
N VAL A 84 -6.31 -0.04 7.37
CA VAL A 84 -5.73 1.16 6.75
C VAL A 84 -6.02 1.20 5.25
N ILE A 85 -5.90 0.08 4.54
CA ILE A 85 -6.20 0.00 3.11
C ILE A 85 -7.68 0.35 2.87
N SER A 86 -8.59 -0.27 3.62
CA SER A 86 -10.04 -0.05 3.47
C SER A 86 -10.43 1.40 3.77
N GLU A 87 -9.88 1.99 4.83
CA GLU A 87 -10.09 3.40 5.18
C GLU A 87 -9.61 4.35 4.06
N ARG A 88 -8.47 4.06 3.42
CA ARG A 88 -7.94 4.90 2.33
C ARG A 88 -8.75 4.75 1.05
N VAL A 89 -9.09 3.52 0.67
CA VAL A 89 -9.96 3.26 -0.48
C VAL A 89 -11.32 3.93 -0.27
N GLY A 90 -11.94 3.79 0.91
CA GLY A 90 -13.19 4.46 1.26
C GLY A 90 -13.10 5.99 1.25
N ALA A 91 -11.93 6.56 1.55
CA ALA A 91 -11.67 8.00 1.44
C ALA A 91 -11.42 8.49 -0.01
N GLY A 92 -11.54 7.61 -1.01
CA GLY A 92 -11.38 7.93 -2.43
C GLY A 92 -9.93 7.93 -2.91
N TYR A 93 -9.00 7.30 -2.17
CA TYR A 93 -7.66 7.06 -2.69
C TYR A 93 -7.67 5.93 -3.71
N LYS A 94 -6.92 6.12 -4.80
CA LYS A 94 -6.65 5.12 -5.83
C LYS A 94 -5.27 4.50 -5.60
N VAL A 95 -5.12 3.21 -5.91
CA VAL A 95 -3.82 2.52 -5.82
C VAL A 95 -2.96 2.97 -7.00
N LEU A 96 -1.76 3.48 -6.72
CA LEU A 96 -0.76 3.84 -7.71
C LEU A 96 0.21 2.69 -7.97
N TYR A 97 0.71 2.08 -6.90
CA TYR A 97 1.77 1.08 -6.95
C TYR A 97 1.61 0.08 -5.82
N THR A 98 1.88 -1.18 -6.13
CA THR A 98 1.90 -2.29 -5.16
C THR A 98 3.10 -3.16 -5.44
N TYR A 99 3.86 -3.44 -4.40
CA TYR A 99 4.98 -4.35 -4.42
C TYR A 99 4.85 -5.30 -3.23
N PHE A 100 4.91 -6.59 -3.53
CA PHE A 100 4.89 -7.66 -2.54
C PHE A 100 5.97 -8.65 -2.94
N ARG A 101 6.94 -8.87 -2.06
CA ARG A 101 8.01 -9.85 -2.32
C ARG A 101 7.56 -11.29 -2.02
N ARG A 102 6.64 -11.47 -1.07
CA ARG A 102 6.03 -12.77 -0.75
C ARG A 102 4.56 -12.85 -1.14
N SER A 103 4.12 -14.07 -1.47
CA SER A 103 2.71 -14.43 -1.76
C SER A 103 1.77 -14.35 -0.54
N GLU A 104 2.32 -14.19 0.66
CA GLU A 104 1.59 -14.07 1.94
C GLU A 104 0.58 -12.91 1.95
N TYR A 105 0.74 -11.94 1.05
CA TYR A 105 -0.17 -10.80 0.89
C TYR A 105 -1.30 -11.04 -0.13
N GLY A 106 -1.55 -12.28 -0.56
CA GLY A 106 -2.62 -12.63 -1.49
C GLY A 106 -4.00 -12.09 -1.07
N SER A 107 -4.31 -12.10 0.24
CA SER A 107 -5.57 -11.54 0.75
C SER A 107 -5.65 -10.01 0.70
N LEU A 108 -4.52 -9.29 0.63
CA LEU A 108 -4.51 -7.84 0.45
C LEU A 108 -4.81 -7.45 -1.00
N GLN A 109 -4.50 -8.32 -1.97
CA GLN A 109 -4.80 -8.06 -3.38
C GLN A 109 -6.30 -7.90 -3.63
N GLU A 110 -7.14 -8.62 -2.89
CA GLU A 110 -8.60 -8.49 -2.97
C GLU A 110 -9.07 -7.11 -2.52
N ALA A 111 -8.56 -6.62 -1.38
CA ALA A 111 -8.86 -5.28 -0.87
C ALA A 111 -8.38 -4.16 -1.82
N LEU A 112 -7.34 -4.41 -2.62
CA LEU A 112 -6.80 -3.47 -3.60
C LEU A 112 -7.54 -3.49 -4.95
N ARG A 113 -8.29 -4.57 -5.27
CA ARG A 113 -8.98 -4.76 -6.55
C ARG A 113 -10.32 -4.01 -6.66
N TYR A 114 -10.98 -3.73 -5.55
CA TYR A 114 -12.37 -3.24 -5.57
C TYR A 114 -12.67 -1.78 -5.99
N PRO A 115 -11.73 -0.85 -6.26
CA PRO A 115 -12.10 0.50 -6.72
C PRO A 115 -12.23 0.69 -8.24
N GLN A 116 -11.99 -0.34 -9.08
CA GLN A 116 -11.89 -0.16 -10.55
C GLN A 116 -13.19 -0.44 -11.33
N LEU A 117 -14.33 -0.72 -10.67
CA LEU A 117 -15.59 -1.11 -11.35
C LEU A 117 -16.69 -0.04 -11.36
N SER A 118 -16.49 1.14 -10.78
CA SER A 118 -17.55 2.18 -10.69
C SER A 118 -17.42 3.36 -11.65
N GLU A 119 -16.51 3.33 -12.64
CA GLU A 119 -16.41 4.37 -13.69
C GLU A 119 -16.64 3.77 -15.10
N ALA A 120 -17.65 2.90 -15.23
CA ALA A 120 -18.20 2.46 -16.50
C ALA A 120 -19.72 2.64 -16.48
N GLY A 121 -20.16 3.89 -16.56
CA GLY A 121 -21.55 4.32 -16.75
C GLY A 121 -21.58 5.53 -17.66
#